data_AF-A0A948WKK1-F1
#
_entry.id   AF-A0A948WKK1-F1
#
_cell.length_a   1.000
_cell.length_b   1.000
_cell.length_c   1.000
_cell.angle_alpha   90.00
_cell.angle_beta   90.00
_cell.angle_gamma   90.00
#
_symmetry.space_group_name_H-M   'P 1'
#
loop_
_entity.id
_entity.type
_entity.pdbx_description
1 polymer ?
#
loop_
_entity_poly.entity_id
_entity_poly.type
_entity_poly.pdbx_seq_one_letter_code
_entity_poly.pdbx_strand_id
1 'polypeptide(L)'
;MKAHKSQHANDFGFTALSVACVLFVGCDSAPKAEPPPAATPVADASKAPSKQGPTRIAPKRSAAAASPAPDPDPTAALMNPGDELEPEPAPRAPARARAGAPAAAPPSPAASAKAPAPTAPGESTPPAGRRTASDAERAAAARMAAESAARRQATADARRQAAAAAENGDGGAWSIYLASFTGDDHREAARLSRDEIARRYPALTDAFVSSGARGSSVLAGRFAGPEDPAAKARLKAVKEMVEGGARVFPRAMLTRTATDVDQGPPGPNDLRIVRQRFPKAQVYSVQVAAWSTFGSEDLKYGDMKRAAEAYCRELRSRGEEAYYFHDSYSKISTVMVGVYGPDAYDSKSTLYSAEVDAVMRRFPKSLVNGEEVLIPLDPSNPQGKTVPQGPRLVEIPRM
;
A
#
# COMPACT_ATOMS: atom_id res chain seq x y z
N MET A 1 40.00 17.68 42.92
CA MET A 1 39.83 16.76 41.77
C MET A 1 39.22 15.45 42.26
N LYS A 2 37.90 15.31 42.15
CA LYS A 2 37.14 14.06 42.34
C LYS A 2 36.02 14.08 41.30
N ALA A 3 36.02 13.09 40.40
CA ALA A 3 35.04 12.96 39.33
C ALA A 3 33.81 12.21 39.87
N HIS A 4 32.63 12.82 39.73
CA HIS A 4 31.35 12.21 40.02
C HIS A 4 30.92 11.35 38.82
N LYS A 5 30.73 10.06 39.06
CA LYS A 5 30.17 9.09 38.12
C LYS A 5 28.67 9.02 38.40
N SER A 6 27.84 9.52 37.49
CA SER A 6 26.39 9.42 37.57
C SER A 6 25.94 8.12 36.90
N GLN A 7 25.47 7.17 37.71
CA GLN A 7 24.69 6.02 37.26
C GLN A 7 23.21 6.41 37.35
N HIS A 8 22.57 6.62 36.22
CA HIS A 8 21.11 6.57 36.14
C HIS A 8 20.71 5.17 35.68
N ALA A 9 20.18 4.39 36.62
CA ALA A 9 19.41 3.20 36.34
C ALA A 9 18.04 3.65 35.82
N ASN A 10 17.71 3.27 34.58
CA ASN A 10 16.35 3.35 34.07
C ASN A 10 15.68 1.99 34.29
N ASP A 11 14.96 1.89 35.40
CA ASP A 11 13.92 0.86 35.59
C ASP A 11 12.73 1.20 34.67
N PHE A 12 12.75 0.65 33.46
CA PHE A 12 11.55 0.54 32.63
C PHE A 12 10.99 -0.87 32.79
N GLY A 13 9.90 -0.97 33.56
CA GLY A 13 9.07 -2.16 33.64
C GLY A 13 8.46 -2.44 32.27
N PHE A 14 9.12 -3.31 31.49
CA PHE A 14 8.54 -3.93 30.30
C PHE A 14 7.47 -4.92 30.74
N THR A 15 6.23 -4.45 30.83
CA THR A 15 5.07 -5.33 30.83
C THR A 15 5.05 -6.04 29.48
N ALA A 16 5.52 -7.29 29.46
CA ALA A 16 5.61 -8.14 28.29
C ALA A 16 4.21 -8.41 27.71
N LEU A 17 3.76 -7.55 26.81
CA LEU A 17 2.71 -7.87 25.88
C LEU A 17 3.35 -8.69 24.76
N SER A 18 3.33 -10.02 24.90
CA SER A 18 3.57 -10.94 23.79
C SER A 18 2.50 -10.70 22.72
N VAL A 19 2.73 -9.72 21.86
CA VAL A 19 1.95 -9.53 20.63
C VAL A 19 2.43 -10.60 19.66
N ALA A 20 1.80 -11.76 19.73
CA ALA A 20 1.70 -12.63 18.59
C ALA A 20 1.02 -11.82 17.47
N CYS A 21 1.81 -11.25 16.55
CA CYS A 21 1.33 -10.84 15.24
C CYS A 21 0.88 -12.10 14.49
N VAL A 22 -0.29 -12.61 14.85
CA VAL A 22 -1.09 -13.51 14.04
C VAL A 22 -1.67 -12.65 12.94
N LEU A 23 -1.08 -12.72 11.75
CA LEU A 23 -1.75 -12.32 10.53
C LEU A 23 -3.00 -13.19 10.42
N PHE A 24 -4.17 -12.57 10.54
CA PHE A 24 -5.46 -13.21 10.31
C PHE A 24 -5.53 -13.68 8.85
N VAL A 25 -5.25 -14.96 8.63
CA VAL A 25 -5.72 -15.68 7.43
C VAL A 25 -7.22 -15.90 7.64
N GLY A 26 -8.04 -15.23 6.85
CA GLY A 26 -9.48 -15.41 6.84
C GLY A 26 -9.84 -16.83 6.38
N CYS A 27 -10.11 -17.73 7.31
CA CYS A 27 -10.77 -18.99 7.02
C CYS A 27 -12.26 -18.73 6.80
N ASP A 28 -12.69 -19.05 5.58
CA ASP A 28 -14.08 -19.09 5.12
C ASP A 28 -14.93 -20.00 6.03
N SER A 29 -16.17 -19.57 6.25
CA SER A 29 -17.12 -20.24 7.14
C SER A 29 -17.60 -21.55 6.51
N ALA A 30 -17.26 -22.69 7.12
CA ALA A 30 -17.92 -23.96 6.84
C ALA A 30 -19.35 -23.95 7.43
N PRO A 31 -20.35 -24.49 6.71
CA PRO A 31 -21.73 -24.53 7.19
C PRO A 31 -21.90 -25.47 8.38
N LYS A 32 -22.68 -24.98 9.34
CA LYS A 32 -23.12 -25.65 10.57
C LYS A 32 -23.88 -26.93 10.22
N ALA A 33 -23.30 -28.09 10.55
CA ALA A 33 -23.94 -29.39 10.43
C ALA A 33 -25.15 -29.49 11.36
N GLU A 34 -26.28 -29.89 10.79
CA GLU A 34 -27.53 -30.22 11.48
C GLU A 34 -27.37 -31.54 12.26
N PRO A 35 -27.91 -31.66 13.48
CA PRO A 35 -27.85 -32.90 14.24
C PRO A 35 -28.78 -33.97 13.62
N PRO A 36 -28.37 -35.25 13.58
CA PRO A 36 -29.20 -36.31 13.00
C PRO A 36 -30.42 -36.62 13.90
N PRO A 37 -31.60 -36.89 13.31
CA PRO A 37 -32.75 -37.38 14.06
C PRO A 37 -32.58 -38.84 14.48
N ALA A 38 -33.23 -39.15 15.60
CA ALA A 38 -33.16 -40.37 16.38
C ALA A 38 -33.49 -41.66 15.60
N ALA A 39 -32.77 -42.73 15.96
CA ALA A 39 -32.98 -44.09 15.49
C ALA A 39 -34.29 -44.70 16.02
N THR A 40 -34.98 -45.42 15.14
CA THR A 40 -35.96 -46.46 15.51
C THR A 40 -35.51 -47.83 14.97
N PRO A 41 -35.83 -48.93 15.67
CA PRO A 41 -35.21 -50.24 15.45
C PRO A 41 -36.12 -51.16 14.63
N VAL A 42 -35.57 -51.91 13.66
CA VAL A 42 -36.25 -53.09 13.10
C VAL A 42 -35.25 -54.20 12.71
N ALA A 43 -35.41 -55.32 13.42
CA ALA A 43 -35.28 -56.74 13.07
C ALA A 43 -34.16 -57.26 12.12
N ASP A 44 -33.28 -58.05 12.72
CA ASP A 44 -33.11 -59.51 12.50
C ASP A 44 -33.29 -60.08 11.08
N ALA A 45 -32.20 -60.56 10.48
CA ALA A 45 -32.19 -61.79 9.67
C ALA A 45 -30.75 -62.30 9.40
N SER A 46 -30.46 -63.43 10.03
CA SER A 46 -29.34 -64.35 9.81
C SER A 46 -29.10 -64.77 8.35
N LYS A 47 -27.84 -64.76 7.88
CA LYS A 47 -27.20 -65.90 7.14
C LYS A 47 -25.74 -65.65 6.77
N ALA A 48 -24.83 -66.42 7.39
CA ALA A 48 -23.57 -66.87 6.80
C ALA A 48 -23.84 -68.16 5.96
N PRO A 49 -22.90 -68.79 5.22
CA PRO A 49 -21.45 -68.58 5.14
C PRO A 49 -20.85 -68.68 3.70
N SER A 50 -19.56 -68.36 3.54
CA SER A 50 -18.57 -69.30 2.96
C SER A 50 -17.21 -68.63 2.70
N LYS A 51 -16.16 -69.42 2.97
CA LYS A 51 -14.74 -69.12 2.81
C LYS A 51 -14.32 -69.34 1.36
N GLN A 52 -13.57 -68.41 0.76
CA GLN A 52 -12.64 -68.72 -0.34
C GLN A 52 -11.33 -67.95 -0.16
N GLY A 53 -10.22 -68.68 -0.34
CA GLY A 53 -8.87 -68.31 0.05
C GLY A 53 -8.12 -67.36 -0.89
N PRO A 54 -6.83 -67.14 -0.63
CA PRO A 54 -6.05 -66.07 -1.23
C PRO A 54 -5.57 -66.43 -2.63
N THR A 55 -5.91 -65.59 -3.61
CA THR A 55 -5.37 -65.72 -4.98
C THR A 55 -4.04 -64.95 -5.07
N ARG A 56 -3.00 -65.70 -5.37
CA ARG A 56 -1.60 -65.31 -5.58
C ARG A 56 -1.49 -64.41 -6.82
N ILE A 57 -1.14 -63.13 -6.62
CA ILE A 57 -0.85 -62.20 -7.72
C ILE A 57 0.62 -62.36 -8.11
N ALA A 58 0.85 -62.80 -9.35
CA ALA A 58 2.17 -62.84 -9.97
C ALA A 58 2.57 -61.44 -10.50
N PRO A 59 3.85 -61.03 -10.42
CA PRO A 59 4.31 -59.77 -10.96
C PRO A 59 4.45 -59.85 -12.48
N LYS A 60 3.68 -59.01 -13.19
CA LYS A 60 3.80 -58.79 -14.63
C LYS A 60 5.01 -57.90 -14.88
N ARG A 61 6.08 -58.47 -15.45
CA ARG A 61 7.18 -57.71 -16.09
C ARG A 61 6.59 -56.92 -17.25
N SER A 62 6.66 -55.59 -17.15
CA SER A 62 6.41 -54.67 -18.27
C SER A 62 7.73 -54.11 -18.75
N ALA A 63 7.90 -54.16 -20.05
CA ALA A 63 9.10 -53.86 -20.82
C ALA A 63 9.53 -52.39 -20.70
N ALA A 64 10.85 -52.19 -20.74
CA ALA A 64 11.49 -50.92 -20.97
C ALA A 64 11.11 -50.39 -22.37
N ALA A 65 10.41 -49.26 -22.40
CA ALA A 65 10.23 -48.46 -23.60
C ALA A 65 11.12 -47.23 -23.49
N ALA A 66 11.84 -46.96 -24.57
CA ALA A 66 12.87 -45.94 -24.72
C ALA A 66 12.37 -44.53 -24.39
N SER A 67 13.21 -43.78 -23.67
CA SER A 67 13.06 -42.34 -23.48
C SER A 67 13.14 -41.59 -24.82
N PRO A 68 12.18 -40.70 -25.14
CA PRO A 68 12.39 -39.70 -26.17
C PRO A 68 13.39 -38.64 -25.68
N ALA A 69 14.21 -38.12 -26.61
CA ALA A 69 15.22 -37.11 -26.37
C ALA A 69 14.64 -35.83 -25.74
N PRO A 70 15.40 -35.09 -24.91
CA PRO A 70 14.96 -33.81 -24.38
C PRO A 70 14.88 -32.75 -25.47
N ASP A 71 13.76 -32.03 -25.50
CA ASP A 71 13.60 -30.80 -26.28
C ASP A 71 14.66 -29.75 -25.87
N PRO A 72 15.15 -28.93 -26.81
CA PRO A 72 16.14 -27.91 -26.52
C PRO A 72 15.57 -26.82 -25.59
N ASP A 73 16.38 -26.51 -24.59
CA ASP A 73 16.18 -25.50 -23.56
C ASP A 73 15.88 -24.10 -24.16
N PRO A 74 14.70 -23.48 -23.90
CA PRO A 74 14.38 -22.14 -24.38
C PRO A 74 15.08 -21.02 -23.57
N THR A 75 15.91 -21.34 -22.58
CA THR A 75 16.54 -20.33 -21.71
C THR A 75 17.78 -19.66 -22.32
N ALA A 76 18.19 -20.04 -23.53
CA ALA A 76 19.36 -19.48 -24.22
C ALA A 76 19.08 -18.19 -25.04
N ALA A 77 17.85 -17.66 -25.05
CA ALA A 77 17.45 -16.52 -25.89
C ALA A 77 17.19 -15.20 -25.13
N LEU A 78 17.79 -15.01 -23.95
CA LEU A 78 17.63 -13.77 -23.16
C LEU A 78 18.95 -13.16 -22.69
N MET A 79 19.97 -13.19 -23.55
CA MET A 79 21.07 -12.24 -23.46
C MET A 79 20.74 -11.02 -24.31
N ASN A 80 20.63 -9.85 -23.68
CA ASN A 80 20.56 -8.55 -24.35
C ASN A 80 21.89 -8.30 -25.07
N PRO A 81 21.96 -8.27 -26.42
CA PRO A 81 23.15 -7.83 -27.11
C PRO A 81 23.05 -6.30 -27.25
N GLY A 82 23.57 -5.57 -26.27
CA GLY A 82 23.49 -4.11 -26.31
C GLY A 82 24.06 -3.36 -25.12
N ASP A 83 24.96 -3.96 -24.35
CA ASP A 83 25.72 -3.26 -23.30
C ASP A 83 27.21 -3.48 -23.53
N GLU A 84 27.69 -2.96 -24.67
CA GLU A 84 29.13 -2.76 -24.88
C GLU A 84 29.55 -1.57 -24.02
N LEU A 85 30.17 -1.90 -22.88
CA LEU A 85 30.90 -0.96 -22.04
C LEU A 85 32.05 -0.35 -22.84
N GLU A 86 31.92 0.93 -23.20
CA GLU A 86 33.07 1.72 -23.63
C GLU A 86 34.09 1.81 -22.48
N PRO A 87 35.40 1.66 -22.77
CA PRO A 87 36.42 1.73 -21.75
C PRO A 87 36.57 3.15 -21.19
N GLU A 88 36.46 3.27 -19.86
CA GLU A 88 36.77 4.50 -19.11
C GLU A 88 38.17 5.03 -19.46
N PRO A 89 38.31 6.33 -19.82
CA PRO A 89 39.61 6.96 -19.89
C PRO A 89 40.13 7.35 -18.49
N ALA A 90 41.39 7.01 -18.25
CA ALA A 90 42.17 7.24 -17.04
C ALA A 90 42.13 8.69 -16.47
N PRO A 91 42.36 8.87 -15.15
CA PRO A 91 42.14 10.14 -14.47
C PRO A 91 43.19 11.20 -14.83
N ARG A 92 42.73 12.39 -15.26
CA ARG A 92 43.58 13.59 -15.42
C ARG A 92 43.49 14.49 -14.19
N ALA A 93 44.67 14.86 -13.69
CA ALA A 93 44.93 15.83 -12.64
C ALA A 93 44.49 17.28 -13.02
N PRO A 94 44.33 18.19 -12.04
CA PRO A 94 43.63 19.45 -12.26
C PRO A 94 44.58 20.57 -12.73
N ALA A 95 44.22 21.27 -13.80
CA ALA A 95 44.86 22.53 -14.16
C ALA A 95 43.91 23.54 -14.81
N ARG A 96 43.74 24.65 -14.08
CA ARG A 96 43.68 26.05 -14.52
C ARG A 96 42.50 26.53 -15.39
N ALA A 97 41.82 27.48 -14.79
CA ALA A 97 40.93 28.48 -15.38
C ALA A 97 41.49 29.12 -16.66
N ARG A 98 40.62 29.27 -17.66
CA ARG A 98 40.61 30.44 -18.56
C ARG A 98 39.23 30.66 -19.16
N ALA A 99 38.85 31.94 -19.17
CA ALA A 99 37.61 32.52 -19.67
C ALA A 99 37.55 32.54 -21.20
N GLY A 100 36.33 32.64 -21.76
CA GLY A 100 36.10 33.27 -23.07
C GLY A 100 35.04 32.64 -23.98
N ALA A 101 33.79 33.08 -23.82
CA ALA A 101 32.86 33.51 -24.91
C ALA A 101 32.35 32.46 -25.95
N PRO A 102 31.34 32.78 -26.81
CA PRO A 102 30.04 32.11 -26.74
C PRO A 102 29.50 31.56 -28.08
N ALA A 103 28.28 30.99 -28.00
CA ALA A 103 27.26 30.85 -29.05
C ALA A 103 27.31 29.64 -29.99
N ALA A 104 26.27 28.79 -29.89
CA ALA A 104 25.59 28.19 -31.04
C ALA A 104 24.20 27.69 -30.58
N ALA A 105 23.14 28.30 -31.13
CA ALA A 105 21.76 27.86 -30.98
C ALA A 105 21.42 26.81 -32.05
N PRO A 106 20.58 25.79 -31.76
CA PRO A 106 20.04 24.91 -32.78
C PRO A 106 18.77 25.47 -33.46
N PRO A 107 18.48 25.05 -34.72
CA PRO A 107 17.52 25.70 -35.60
C PRO A 107 16.05 25.28 -35.35
N SER A 108 15.14 26.23 -35.54
CA SER A 108 13.69 25.98 -35.66
C SER A 108 13.32 25.39 -37.03
N PRO A 109 12.41 24.40 -37.09
CA PRO A 109 11.85 23.93 -38.35
C PRO A 109 10.72 24.85 -38.85
N ALA A 110 10.81 25.21 -40.12
CA ALA A 110 9.81 25.91 -40.89
C ALA A 110 8.64 24.97 -41.26
N ALA A 111 7.40 25.45 -41.09
CA ALA A 111 6.24 24.90 -41.78
C ALA A 111 5.27 26.04 -42.12
N SER A 112 5.25 26.35 -43.41
CA SER A 112 4.44 27.35 -44.07
C SER A 112 2.96 26.93 -44.11
N ALA A 113 2.08 27.73 -43.52
CA ALA A 113 0.65 27.72 -43.84
C ALA A 113 0.28 29.09 -44.44
N LYS A 114 -0.25 29.00 -45.66
CA LYS A 114 -0.56 30.04 -46.63
C LYS A 114 -1.72 30.93 -46.13
N ALA A 115 -1.42 32.18 -45.79
CA ALA A 115 -2.42 33.21 -45.51
C ALA A 115 -2.99 33.81 -46.82
N PRO A 116 -4.28 34.15 -46.89
CA PRO A 116 -4.90 34.80 -48.04
C PRO A 116 -4.53 36.30 -48.16
N ALA A 117 -4.61 36.81 -49.39
CA ALA A 117 -4.16 38.13 -49.83
C ALA A 117 -4.82 39.33 -49.10
N PRO A 118 -4.11 40.47 -48.97
CA PRO A 118 -4.63 41.69 -48.38
C PRO A 118 -5.55 42.43 -49.35
N THR A 119 -6.81 42.59 -48.98
CA THR A 119 -7.75 43.51 -49.62
C THR A 119 -7.39 44.95 -49.25
N ALA A 120 -7.46 45.85 -50.24
CA ALA A 120 -7.11 47.27 -50.19
C ALA A 120 -7.93 48.08 -49.16
N PRO A 121 -7.45 49.29 -48.76
CA PRO A 121 -7.87 49.98 -47.55
C PRO A 121 -9.20 50.71 -47.74
N GLY A 122 -10.25 50.21 -47.09
CA GLY A 122 -11.46 50.98 -46.85
C GLY A 122 -11.28 51.85 -45.60
N GLU A 123 -11.36 53.17 -45.79
CA GLU A 123 -11.64 54.22 -44.80
C GLU A 123 -11.74 53.74 -43.34
N SER A 124 -10.59 53.82 -42.67
CA SER A 124 -10.47 53.65 -41.23
C SER A 124 -11.14 54.83 -40.51
N THR A 125 -12.39 54.62 -40.09
CA THR A 125 -13.02 55.40 -39.02
C THR A 125 -12.06 55.41 -37.81
N PRO A 126 -11.70 56.58 -37.26
CA PRO A 126 -10.76 56.66 -36.15
C PRO A 126 -11.30 55.87 -34.96
N PRO A 127 -10.51 54.98 -34.32
CA PRO A 127 -10.98 54.24 -33.16
C PRO A 127 -11.29 55.23 -32.04
N ALA A 128 -12.57 55.35 -31.71
CA ALA A 128 -13.07 56.13 -30.60
C ALA A 128 -12.26 55.82 -29.33
N GLY A 129 -11.85 56.89 -28.64
CA GLY A 129 -10.76 56.92 -27.68
C GLY A 129 -10.67 55.72 -26.73
N ARG A 130 -9.46 55.16 -26.64
CA ARG A 130 -9.06 54.33 -25.49
C ARG A 130 -9.27 55.15 -24.23
N ARG A 131 -10.36 54.87 -23.51
CA ARG A 131 -10.55 55.37 -22.15
C ARG A 131 -9.41 54.83 -21.31
N THR A 132 -8.55 55.72 -20.84
CA THR A 132 -7.61 55.39 -19.77
C THR A 132 -8.42 55.00 -18.55
N ALA A 133 -8.23 53.78 -18.06
CA ALA A 133 -8.92 53.29 -16.87
C ALA A 133 -8.73 54.30 -15.74
N SER A 134 -9.85 54.71 -15.13
CA SER A 134 -9.87 55.66 -14.03
C SER A 134 -9.10 55.10 -12.83
N ASP A 135 -8.65 55.98 -11.93
CA ASP A 135 -7.99 55.57 -10.68
C ASP A 135 -8.87 54.63 -9.84
N ALA A 136 -10.19 54.81 -9.90
CA ALA A 136 -11.15 53.93 -9.25
C ALA A 136 -11.14 52.51 -9.85
N GLU A 137 -11.08 52.37 -11.18
CA GLU A 137 -10.99 51.07 -11.86
C GLU A 137 -9.65 50.38 -11.57
N ARG A 138 -8.54 51.14 -11.51
CA ARG A 138 -7.23 50.60 -11.12
C ARG A 138 -7.22 50.13 -9.66
N ALA A 139 -7.84 50.87 -8.76
CA ALA A 139 -7.96 50.48 -7.36
C ALA A 139 -8.87 49.25 -7.18
N ALA A 140 -9.98 49.15 -7.92
CA ALA A 140 -10.86 47.99 -7.89
C ALA A 140 -10.16 46.73 -8.45
N ALA A 141 -9.43 46.86 -9.56
CA ALA A 141 -8.65 45.77 -10.13
C ALA A 141 -7.54 45.29 -9.18
N ALA A 142 -6.86 46.21 -8.49
CA ALA A 142 -5.85 45.86 -7.49
C ALA A 142 -6.44 45.09 -6.30
N ARG A 143 -7.64 45.48 -5.83
CA ARG A 143 -8.34 44.76 -4.75
C ARG A 143 -8.75 43.34 -5.17
N MET A 144 -9.33 43.19 -6.35
CA MET A 144 -9.68 41.88 -6.92
C MET A 144 -8.45 40.98 -7.12
N ALA A 145 -7.33 41.57 -7.58
CA ALA A 145 -6.06 40.85 -7.72
C ALA A 145 -5.52 40.37 -6.37
N ALA A 146 -5.55 41.24 -5.34
CA ALA A 146 -5.12 40.89 -3.98
C ALA A 146 -6.01 39.79 -3.36
N GLU A 147 -7.33 39.88 -3.53
CA GLU A 147 -8.27 38.88 -3.03
C GLU A 147 -8.08 37.52 -3.72
N SER A 148 -7.90 37.52 -5.04
CA SER A 148 -7.61 36.28 -5.79
C SER A 148 -6.27 35.65 -5.38
N ALA A 149 -5.25 36.46 -5.09
CA ALA A 149 -3.96 36.00 -4.60
C ALA A 149 -4.09 35.40 -3.20
N ALA A 150 -4.79 36.07 -2.28
CA ALA A 150 -5.06 35.57 -0.94
C ALA A 150 -5.82 34.23 -0.97
N ARG A 151 -6.83 34.09 -1.84
CA ARG A 151 -7.59 32.84 -1.99
C ARG A 151 -6.75 31.70 -2.54
N ARG A 152 -5.85 31.97 -3.50
CA ARG A 152 -4.87 30.98 -3.99
C ARG A 152 -3.90 30.55 -2.89
N GLN A 153 -3.40 31.50 -2.09
CA GLN A 153 -2.50 31.22 -0.97
C GLN A 153 -3.18 30.33 0.07
N ALA A 154 -4.38 30.69 0.52
CA ALA A 154 -5.15 29.92 1.50
C ALA A 154 -5.46 28.48 1.01
N THR A 155 -5.75 28.32 -0.30
CA THR A 155 -5.97 26.99 -0.89
C THR A 155 -4.68 26.18 -0.93
N ALA A 156 -3.54 26.80 -1.23
CA ALA A 156 -2.24 26.14 -1.22
C ALA A 156 -1.82 25.72 0.19
N ASP A 157 -2.06 26.56 1.20
CA ASP A 157 -1.75 26.28 2.60
C ASP A 157 -2.64 25.16 3.16
N ALA A 158 -3.95 25.20 2.87
CA ALA A 158 -4.87 24.11 3.24
C ALA A 158 -4.45 22.77 2.61
N ARG A 159 -3.99 22.78 1.35
CA ARG A 159 -3.48 21.58 0.68
C ARG A 159 -2.18 21.08 1.31
N ARG A 160 -1.26 21.96 1.73
CA ARG A 160 -0.04 21.58 2.46
C ARG A 160 -0.36 21.00 3.83
N GLN A 161 -1.30 21.59 4.56
CA GLN A 161 -1.74 21.08 5.87
C GLN A 161 -2.43 19.72 5.74
N ALA A 162 -3.29 19.53 4.74
CA ALA A 162 -3.89 18.23 4.45
C ALA A 162 -2.84 17.18 4.07
N ALA A 163 -1.84 17.55 3.27
CA ALA A 163 -0.72 16.67 2.92
C ALA A 163 0.13 16.31 4.15
N ALA A 164 0.42 17.27 5.03
CA ALA A 164 1.16 17.02 6.27
C ALA A 164 0.39 16.13 7.25
N ALA A 165 -0.93 16.33 7.39
CA ALA A 165 -1.79 15.45 8.20
C ALA A 165 -1.88 14.03 7.64
N ALA A 166 -1.90 13.89 6.31
CA ALA A 166 -1.82 12.60 5.63
C ALA A 166 -0.45 11.92 5.81
N GLU A 167 0.65 12.69 5.73
CA GLU A 167 2.02 12.16 5.96
C GLU A 167 2.23 11.68 7.40
N ASN A 168 1.64 12.36 8.39
CA ASN A 168 1.69 11.92 9.78
C ASN A 168 0.82 10.67 10.06
N GLY A 169 -0.01 10.24 9.10
CA GLY A 169 -0.97 9.16 9.32
C GLY A 169 -2.09 9.54 10.29
N ASP A 170 -2.33 10.85 10.46
CA ASP A 170 -3.39 11.41 11.32
C ASP A 170 -4.67 11.71 10.53
N GLY A 171 -4.67 11.44 9.22
CA GLY A 171 -5.90 11.37 8.44
C GLY A 171 -6.78 10.26 8.99
N GLY A 172 -7.83 10.63 9.74
CA GLY A 172 -8.65 9.69 10.50
C GLY A 172 -8.98 8.40 9.75
N ALA A 173 -8.42 7.28 10.21
CA ALA A 173 -8.51 5.96 9.58
C ALA A 173 -9.93 5.37 9.65
N TRP A 174 -10.86 6.04 10.33
CA TRP A 174 -12.24 5.60 10.54
C TRP A 174 -13.22 6.65 10.05
N SER A 175 -14.30 6.18 9.42
CA SER A 175 -15.40 7.03 8.97
C SER A 175 -16.73 6.31 9.20
N ILE A 176 -17.83 7.04 9.17
CA ILE A 176 -19.17 6.44 9.29
C ILE A 176 -19.65 6.05 7.90
N TYR A 177 -19.94 4.78 7.71
CA TYR A 177 -20.53 4.25 6.49
C TYR A 177 -21.97 4.71 6.33
N LEU A 178 -22.32 5.25 5.16
CA LEU A 178 -23.69 5.67 4.84
C LEU A 178 -24.34 4.76 3.78
N ALA A 179 -23.64 4.54 2.66
CA ALA A 179 -24.14 3.76 1.53
C ALA A 179 -23.00 3.17 0.69
N SER A 180 -23.29 2.13 -0.09
CA SER A 180 -22.37 1.51 -1.03
C SER A 180 -23.02 1.35 -2.40
N PHE A 181 -22.22 1.48 -3.43
CA PHE A 181 -22.60 1.40 -4.83
C PHE A 181 -21.66 0.43 -5.54
N THR A 182 -22.21 -0.40 -6.42
CA THR A 182 -21.50 -1.37 -7.25
C THR A 182 -21.98 -1.24 -8.70
N GLY A 183 -21.35 -1.96 -9.64
CA GLY A 183 -21.62 -1.83 -11.08
C GLY A 183 -20.67 -0.86 -11.78
N ASP A 184 -20.79 -0.71 -13.09
CA ASP A 184 -19.83 0.06 -13.90
C ASP A 184 -19.83 1.56 -13.55
N ASP A 185 -21.00 2.11 -13.23
CA ASP A 185 -21.18 3.53 -12.88
C ASP A 185 -21.12 3.80 -11.37
N HIS A 186 -20.58 2.85 -10.58
CA HIS A 186 -20.57 2.94 -9.12
C HIS A 186 -19.95 4.23 -8.57
N ARG A 187 -18.99 4.83 -9.29
CA ARG A 187 -18.34 6.09 -8.91
C ARG A 187 -19.24 7.29 -9.08
N GLU A 188 -19.98 7.36 -10.18
CA GLU A 188 -20.90 8.46 -10.46
C GLU A 188 -22.12 8.38 -9.54
N ALA A 189 -22.71 7.20 -9.39
CA ALA A 189 -23.83 6.95 -8.49
C ALA A 189 -23.50 7.35 -7.04
N ALA A 190 -22.31 7.00 -6.54
CA ALA A 190 -21.87 7.40 -5.20
C ALA A 190 -21.69 8.92 -5.06
N ARG A 191 -21.19 9.61 -6.09
CA ARG A 191 -21.04 11.08 -6.07
C ARG A 191 -22.40 11.78 -6.04
N LEU A 192 -23.33 11.33 -6.89
CA LEU A 192 -24.70 11.86 -6.91
C LEU A 192 -25.40 11.63 -5.57
N SER A 193 -25.26 10.45 -4.98
CA SER A 193 -25.81 10.16 -3.66
C SER A 193 -25.18 11.02 -2.56
N ARG A 194 -23.86 11.23 -2.58
CA ARG A 194 -23.16 12.15 -1.66
C ARG A 194 -23.73 13.56 -1.78
N ASP A 195 -23.91 14.07 -3.01
CA ASP A 195 -24.44 15.42 -3.25
C ASP A 195 -25.89 15.55 -2.77
N GLU A 196 -26.71 14.50 -2.96
CA GLU A 196 -28.08 14.46 -2.44
C GLU A 196 -28.11 14.45 -0.90
N ILE A 197 -27.28 13.61 -0.26
CA ILE A 197 -27.15 13.55 1.20
C ILE A 197 -26.74 14.92 1.75
N ALA A 198 -25.75 15.57 1.16
CA ALA A 198 -25.28 16.88 1.59
C ALA A 198 -26.34 17.98 1.45
N ARG A 199 -27.21 17.90 0.42
CA ARG A 199 -28.34 18.83 0.23
C ARG A 199 -29.47 18.58 1.22
N ARG A 200 -29.85 17.32 1.44
CA ARG A 200 -31.00 16.96 2.29
C ARG A 200 -30.66 17.03 3.78
N TYR A 201 -29.43 16.71 4.16
CA TYR A 201 -28.97 16.70 5.55
C TYR A 201 -27.74 17.59 5.70
N PRO A 202 -27.90 18.89 6.01
CA PRO A 202 -26.78 19.82 6.18
C PRO A 202 -25.77 19.38 7.26
N ALA A 203 -26.23 18.57 8.22
CA ALA A 203 -25.38 17.96 9.23
C ALA A 203 -24.33 17.01 8.64
N LEU A 204 -24.48 16.51 7.40
CA LEU A 204 -23.60 15.54 6.71
C LEU A 204 -22.89 16.15 5.49
N THR A 205 -22.63 17.45 5.52
CA THR A 205 -21.89 18.16 4.46
C THR A 205 -20.44 17.72 4.31
N ASP A 206 -19.88 17.07 5.34
CA ASP A 206 -18.57 16.42 5.36
C ASP A 206 -18.57 15.01 4.72
N ALA A 207 -19.69 14.58 4.13
CA ALA A 207 -19.75 13.31 3.44
C ALA A 207 -18.82 13.29 2.21
N PHE A 208 -18.13 12.17 2.01
CA PHE A 208 -17.20 11.96 0.91
C PHE A 208 -17.33 10.56 0.32
N VAL A 209 -16.80 10.39 -0.91
CA VAL A 209 -16.81 9.11 -1.61
C VAL A 209 -15.43 8.46 -1.51
N SER A 210 -15.41 7.19 -1.13
CA SER A 210 -14.24 6.32 -1.21
C SER A 210 -14.51 5.25 -2.26
N SER A 211 -13.68 5.19 -3.30
CA SER A 211 -13.84 4.25 -4.43
C SER A 211 -12.73 3.21 -4.45
N GLY A 212 -13.11 1.94 -4.60
CA GLY A 212 -12.21 0.82 -4.81
C GLY A 212 -12.50 0.07 -6.12
N ALA A 213 -11.78 -1.02 -6.37
CA ALA A 213 -11.96 -1.85 -7.56
C ALA A 213 -13.33 -2.57 -7.61
N ARG A 214 -13.95 -2.81 -6.45
CA ARG A 214 -15.21 -3.57 -6.32
C ARG A 214 -16.46 -2.71 -6.13
N GLY A 215 -16.31 -1.39 -6.01
CA GLY A 215 -17.42 -0.49 -5.70
C GLY A 215 -16.98 0.84 -5.09
N SER A 216 -17.95 1.69 -4.80
CA SER A 216 -17.76 2.98 -4.11
C SER A 216 -18.63 3.01 -2.86
N SER A 217 -18.12 3.65 -1.80
CA SER A 217 -18.84 3.87 -0.56
C SER A 217 -18.94 5.36 -0.27
N VAL A 218 -20.09 5.80 0.22
CA VAL A 218 -20.30 7.15 0.76
C VAL A 218 -20.09 7.07 2.27
N LEU A 219 -19.18 7.90 2.76
CA LEU A 219 -18.72 7.93 4.14
C LEU A 219 -18.89 9.33 4.73
N ALA A 220 -18.98 9.46 6.06
CA ALA A 220 -19.06 10.74 6.75
C ALA A 220 -18.08 10.83 7.93
N GLY A 221 -17.45 12.00 8.06
CA GLY A 221 -16.43 12.30 9.06
C GLY A 221 -15.14 11.51 8.85
N ARG A 222 -14.05 11.96 9.48
CA ARG A 222 -12.78 11.23 9.57
C ARG A 222 -12.34 11.24 11.04
N PHE A 223 -12.09 10.06 11.60
CA PHE A 223 -11.86 9.85 13.02
C PHE A 223 -10.61 9.01 13.26
N ALA A 224 -9.93 9.25 14.37
CA ALA A 224 -8.68 8.57 14.69
C ALA A 224 -8.88 7.07 14.95
N GLY A 225 -10.00 6.70 15.57
CA GLY A 225 -10.25 5.35 16.04
C GLY A 225 -11.73 5.05 16.29
N PRO A 226 -12.07 3.78 16.59
CA PRO A 226 -13.43 3.40 16.93
C PRO A 226 -13.85 3.83 18.34
N GLU A 227 -12.87 4.03 19.21
CA GLU A 227 -13.08 4.47 20.59
C GLU A 227 -13.17 5.99 20.74
N ASP A 228 -12.91 6.74 19.67
CA ASP A 228 -12.96 8.20 19.64
C ASP A 228 -14.35 8.72 20.06
N PRO A 229 -14.45 9.55 21.13
CA PRO A 229 -15.71 10.12 21.56
C PRO A 229 -16.44 10.90 20.46
N ALA A 230 -15.70 11.58 19.58
CA ALA A 230 -16.27 12.31 18.45
C ALA A 230 -16.89 11.35 17.42
N ALA A 231 -16.23 10.22 17.14
CA ALA A 231 -16.76 9.18 16.26
C ALA A 231 -18.05 8.55 16.81
N LYS A 232 -18.07 8.22 18.11
CA LYS A 232 -19.25 7.65 18.79
C LYS A 232 -20.42 8.63 18.80
N ALA A 233 -20.18 9.89 19.15
CA ALA A 233 -21.20 10.93 19.14
C ALA A 233 -21.77 11.13 17.74
N ARG A 234 -20.90 11.17 16.72
CA ARG A 234 -21.32 11.30 15.33
C ARG A 234 -22.12 10.09 14.85
N LEU A 235 -21.67 8.87 15.13
CA LEU A 235 -22.37 7.65 14.74
C LEU A 235 -23.77 7.58 15.38
N LYS A 236 -23.89 7.99 16.64
CA LYS A 236 -25.18 8.10 17.33
C LYS A 236 -26.09 9.09 16.61
N ALA A 237 -25.60 10.30 16.31
CA ALA A 237 -26.35 11.32 15.59
C ALA A 237 -26.85 10.82 14.23
N VAL A 238 -26.00 10.14 13.45
CA VAL A 238 -26.39 9.56 12.15
C VAL A 238 -27.47 8.48 12.29
N LYS A 239 -27.37 7.61 13.31
CA LYS A 239 -28.37 6.55 13.57
C LYS A 239 -29.72 7.07 14.04
N GLU A 240 -29.74 8.24 14.67
CA GLU A 240 -30.95 8.90 15.19
C GLU A 240 -31.65 9.76 14.12
N MET A 241 -31.05 9.98 12.95
CA MET A 241 -31.71 10.69 11.85
C MET A 241 -32.91 9.89 11.33
N VAL A 242 -34.08 10.51 11.37
CA VAL A 242 -35.36 9.95 10.93
C VAL A 242 -36.02 10.91 9.94
N GLU A 243 -36.55 10.36 8.85
CA GLU A 243 -37.36 11.09 7.87
C GLU A 243 -38.57 10.22 7.52
N GLY A 244 -39.77 10.81 7.53
CA GLY A 244 -41.01 10.05 7.26
C GLY A 244 -41.27 8.89 8.22
N GLY A 245 -40.76 8.95 9.45
CA GLY A 245 -40.89 7.89 10.45
C GLY A 245 -39.92 6.71 10.30
N ALA A 246 -39.02 6.74 9.31
CA ALA A 246 -37.99 5.72 9.11
C ALA A 246 -36.58 6.28 9.35
N ARG A 247 -35.66 5.44 9.85
CA ARG A 247 -34.24 5.81 9.96
C ARG A 247 -33.65 6.00 8.57
N VAL A 248 -32.98 7.14 8.36
CA VAL A 248 -32.38 7.48 7.07
C VAL A 248 -31.22 6.53 6.73
N PHE A 249 -30.36 6.27 7.70
CA PHE A 249 -29.18 5.42 7.53
C PHE A 249 -29.21 4.22 8.49
N PRO A 250 -30.09 3.23 8.26
CA PRO A 250 -30.27 2.10 9.18
C PRO A 250 -29.03 1.21 9.28
N ARG A 251 -28.17 1.24 8.26
CA ARG A 251 -26.90 0.49 8.18
C ARG A 251 -25.67 1.32 8.59
N ALA A 252 -25.87 2.49 9.19
CA ALA A 252 -24.77 3.31 9.64
C ALA A 252 -23.90 2.57 10.66
N MET A 253 -22.62 2.45 10.36
CA MET A 253 -21.63 1.82 11.21
C MET A 253 -20.28 2.51 11.03
N LEU A 254 -19.44 2.47 12.04
CA LEU A 254 -18.08 2.94 11.89
C LEU A 254 -17.29 1.90 11.09
N THR A 255 -16.68 2.34 10.00
CA THR A 255 -15.88 1.51 9.12
C THR A 255 -14.49 2.10 8.96
N ARG A 256 -13.52 1.25 8.69
CA ARG A 256 -12.18 1.71 8.36
C ARG A 256 -12.16 2.27 6.96
N THR A 257 -11.57 3.44 6.85
CA THR A 257 -11.30 4.12 5.59
C THR A 257 -9.85 3.84 5.18
N ALA A 258 -9.43 2.59 5.30
CA ALA A 258 -8.13 2.17 4.79
C ALA A 258 -8.33 1.84 3.32
N THR A 259 -8.22 2.86 2.48
CA THR A 259 -8.00 2.61 1.06
C THR A 259 -6.55 2.93 0.75
N ASP A 260 -5.83 1.98 0.14
CA ASP A 260 -4.52 2.18 -0.48
C ASP A 260 -4.48 3.42 -1.42
N VAL A 261 -5.65 3.91 -1.81
CA VAL A 261 -5.89 5.18 -2.52
C VAL A 261 -5.29 6.39 -1.77
N ASP A 262 -5.27 6.40 -0.44
CA ASP A 262 -4.67 7.48 0.35
C ASP A 262 -3.13 7.40 0.38
N GLN A 263 -2.53 6.30 -0.08
CA GLN A 263 -1.08 6.14 -0.17
C GLN A 263 -0.47 6.70 -1.46
N GLY A 264 -1.28 7.36 -2.30
CA GLY A 264 -0.84 7.91 -3.58
C GLY A 264 -0.36 6.84 -4.56
N PRO A 265 0.17 7.26 -5.72
CA PRO A 265 0.81 6.35 -6.66
C PRO A 265 1.95 5.58 -5.98
N PRO A 266 2.14 4.29 -6.30
CA PRO A 266 3.24 3.51 -5.73
C PRO A 266 4.58 4.12 -6.14
N GLY A 267 5.49 4.23 -5.16
CA GLY A 267 6.87 4.63 -5.43
C GLY A 267 7.66 3.52 -6.14
N PRO A 268 8.88 3.79 -6.60
CA PRO A 268 9.62 2.91 -7.53
C PRO A 268 9.92 1.50 -6.99
N ASN A 269 10.05 1.35 -5.67
CA ASN A 269 10.32 0.06 -5.02
C ASN A 269 9.19 -0.35 -4.07
N ASP A 270 7.99 0.18 -4.29
CA ASP A 270 6.82 -0.15 -3.51
C ASP A 270 6.31 -1.54 -3.90
N LEU A 271 6.05 -2.41 -2.92
CA LEU A 271 5.55 -3.76 -3.12
C LEU A 271 4.23 -3.78 -3.92
N ARG A 272 3.48 -2.68 -3.91
CA ARG A 272 2.28 -2.52 -4.71
C ARG A 272 2.53 -2.71 -6.22
N ILE A 273 3.72 -2.37 -6.72
CA ILE A 273 4.11 -2.60 -8.12
C ILE A 273 4.21 -4.11 -8.43
N VAL A 274 4.74 -4.89 -7.49
CA VAL A 274 4.81 -6.36 -7.64
C VAL A 274 3.41 -6.94 -7.79
N ARG A 275 2.46 -6.47 -6.98
CA ARG A 275 1.07 -6.92 -7.06
C ARG A 275 0.39 -6.50 -8.36
N GLN A 276 0.70 -5.34 -8.92
CA GLN A 276 0.22 -4.93 -10.25
C GLN A 276 0.71 -5.87 -11.35
N ARG A 277 1.96 -6.35 -11.24
CA ARG A 277 2.53 -7.34 -12.17
C ARG A 277 1.90 -8.73 -12.01
N PHE A 278 1.56 -9.12 -10.78
CA PHE A 278 1.02 -10.42 -10.42
C PHE A 278 -0.34 -10.32 -9.70
N PRO A 279 -1.41 -9.87 -10.37
CA PRO A 279 -2.67 -9.53 -9.70
C PRO A 279 -3.40 -10.73 -9.09
N LYS A 280 -3.23 -11.92 -9.65
CA LYS A 280 -3.95 -13.15 -9.23
C LYS A 280 -3.03 -14.25 -8.69
N ALA A 281 -1.72 -14.13 -8.87
CA ALA A 281 -0.78 -15.16 -8.46
C ALA A 281 -0.50 -15.08 -6.95
N GLN A 282 -0.36 -16.25 -6.32
CA GLN A 282 0.21 -16.34 -4.99
C GLN A 282 1.71 -16.10 -5.11
N VAL A 283 2.18 -15.04 -4.47
CA VAL A 283 3.58 -14.62 -4.51
C VAL A 283 4.02 -14.27 -3.10
N TYR A 284 5.26 -14.63 -2.79
CA TYR A 284 5.86 -14.47 -1.48
C TYR A 284 7.06 -13.53 -1.54
N SER A 285 7.45 -12.98 -0.40
CA SER A 285 8.67 -12.21 -0.23
C SER A 285 9.24 -12.46 1.15
N VAL A 286 10.55 -12.28 1.33
CA VAL A 286 11.20 -12.48 2.64
C VAL A 286 11.23 -11.14 3.37
N GLN A 287 10.48 -11.02 4.46
CA GLN A 287 10.53 -9.87 5.34
C GLN A 287 11.83 -9.88 6.14
N VAL A 288 12.66 -8.85 5.93
CA VAL A 288 13.97 -8.69 6.58
C VAL A 288 13.98 -7.57 7.62
N ALA A 289 13.05 -6.61 7.51
CA ALA A 289 12.95 -5.53 8.47
C ALA A 289 11.53 -4.94 8.57
N ALA A 290 11.24 -4.29 9.70
CA ALA A 290 10.01 -3.52 9.90
C ALA A 290 10.28 -2.26 10.74
N TRP A 291 9.58 -1.17 10.43
CA TRP A 291 9.55 0.04 11.23
C TRP A 291 8.14 0.26 11.76
N SER A 292 8.00 0.43 13.06
CA SER A 292 6.71 0.61 13.73
C SER A 292 6.86 1.53 14.94
N THR A 293 5.83 2.32 15.20
CA THR A 293 5.79 3.17 16.39
C THR A 293 5.63 2.33 17.66
N PHE A 294 5.07 1.12 17.54
CA PHE A 294 4.62 0.30 18.67
C PHE A 294 3.77 1.10 19.68
N GLY A 295 3.07 2.14 19.21
CA GLY A 295 2.29 3.04 20.07
C GLY A 295 3.09 4.13 20.79
N SER A 296 4.40 4.26 20.54
CA SER A 296 5.20 5.40 21.01
C SER A 296 4.81 6.68 20.27
N GLU A 297 4.56 7.74 21.02
CA GLU A 297 4.26 9.09 20.48
C GLU A 297 5.52 9.81 19.99
N ASP A 298 6.71 9.38 20.43
CA ASP A 298 7.99 10.02 20.08
C ASP A 298 8.38 9.75 18.63
N LEU A 299 7.91 8.64 18.06
CA LEU A 299 8.21 8.23 16.69
C LEU A 299 7.08 8.63 15.74
N LYS A 300 7.38 9.55 14.82
CA LYS A 300 6.44 9.96 13.78
C LYS A 300 6.40 8.92 12.66
N TYR A 301 5.20 8.61 12.18
CA TYR A 301 5.02 7.64 11.09
C TYR A 301 5.75 8.03 9.80
N GLY A 302 5.80 9.32 9.47
CA GLY A 302 6.56 9.82 8.31
C GLY A 302 8.07 9.56 8.39
N ASP A 303 8.67 9.65 9.59
CA ASP A 303 10.10 9.34 9.78
C ASP A 303 10.37 7.84 9.57
N MET A 304 9.47 7.00 10.04
CA MET A 304 9.57 5.55 9.86
C MET A 304 9.43 5.12 8.39
N LYS A 305 8.53 5.75 7.64
CA LYS A 305 8.43 5.54 6.19
C LYS A 305 9.75 5.84 5.50
N ARG A 306 10.32 7.03 5.78
CA ARG A 306 11.62 7.44 5.24
C ARG A 306 12.74 6.47 5.61
N ALA A 307 12.77 5.97 6.85
CA ALA A 307 13.77 5.01 7.30
C ALA A 307 13.65 3.66 6.56
N ALA A 308 12.43 3.14 6.40
CA ALA A 308 12.18 1.91 5.65
C ALA A 308 12.54 2.06 4.16
N GLU A 309 12.18 3.18 3.53
CA GLU A 309 12.55 3.50 2.15
C GLU A 309 14.07 3.63 1.96
N ALA A 310 14.76 4.26 2.92
CA ALA A 310 16.21 4.40 2.91
C ALA A 310 16.90 3.04 3.02
N TYR A 311 16.46 2.18 3.94
CA TYR A 311 16.99 0.82 4.07
C TYR A 311 16.72 -0.03 2.83
N CYS A 312 15.52 0.06 2.25
CA CYS A 312 15.21 -0.59 0.98
C CYS A 312 16.18 -0.14 -0.13
N ARG A 313 16.48 1.17 -0.20
CA ARG A 313 17.42 1.72 -1.19
C ARG A 313 18.85 1.22 -0.97
N GLU A 314 19.27 1.08 0.28
CA GLU A 314 20.56 0.51 0.65
C GLU A 314 20.68 -0.97 0.25
N LEU A 315 19.63 -1.77 0.45
CA LEU A 315 19.64 -3.15 -0.02
C LEU A 315 19.77 -3.21 -1.55
N ARG A 316 19.05 -2.35 -2.27
CA ARG A 316 19.15 -2.28 -3.74
C ARG A 316 20.51 -1.83 -4.24
N SER A 317 21.19 -0.92 -3.54
CA SER A 317 22.55 -0.51 -3.92
C SER A 317 23.59 -1.63 -3.72
N ARG A 318 23.27 -2.63 -2.89
CA ARG A 318 24.06 -3.86 -2.72
C ARG A 318 23.70 -4.94 -3.75
N GLY A 319 22.79 -4.66 -4.68
CA GLY A 319 22.34 -5.60 -5.72
C GLY A 319 21.19 -6.52 -5.30
N GLU A 320 20.55 -6.26 -4.14
CA GLU A 320 19.41 -7.05 -3.68
C GLU A 320 18.11 -6.57 -4.31
N GLU A 321 17.22 -7.50 -4.66
CA GLU A 321 15.87 -7.17 -5.11
C GLU A 321 14.98 -6.82 -3.89
N ALA A 322 15.09 -5.60 -3.38
CA ALA A 322 14.33 -5.16 -2.21
C ALA A 322 13.12 -4.29 -2.56
N TYR A 323 12.09 -4.41 -1.73
CA TYR A 323 10.84 -3.66 -1.77
C TYR A 323 10.45 -3.16 -0.38
N TYR A 324 9.66 -2.09 -0.33
CA TYR A 324 9.00 -1.63 0.89
C TYR A 324 7.48 -1.69 0.76
N PHE A 325 6.79 -1.87 1.88
CA PHE A 325 5.35 -1.76 1.97
C PHE A 325 4.97 -0.96 3.21
N HIS A 326 4.12 0.04 3.03
CA HIS A 326 3.63 0.86 4.12
C HIS A 326 2.20 0.44 4.46
N ASP A 327 2.01 -0.11 5.65
CA ASP A 327 0.70 -0.29 6.21
C ASP A 327 0.35 0.96 7.04
N SER A 328 -0.43 1.85 6.45
CA SER A 328 -0.93 3.06 7.13
C SER A 328 -1.90 2.72 8.25
N TYR A 329 -2.52 1.54 8.23
CA TYR A 329 -3.46 1.12 9.25
C TYR A 329 -2.73 0.67 10.52
N SER A 330 -1.77 -0.27 10.41
CA SER A 330 -0.99 -0.70 11.57
C SER A 330 0.12 0.28 11.95
N LYS A 331 0.33 1.33 11.13
CA LYS A 331 1.46 2.26 11.22
C LYS A 331 2.80 1.52 11.18
N ILE A 332 2.87 0.45 10.37
CA ILE A 332 4.07 -0.37 10.16
C ILE A 332 4.56 -0.15 8.73
N SER A 333 5.88 -0.02 8.55
CA SER A 333 6.53 -0.07 7.24
C SER A 333 7.43 -1.29 7.20
N THR A 334 7.16 -2.24 6.31
CA THR A 334 7.97 -3.45 6.16
C THR A 334 8.90 -3.33 4.97
N VAL A 335 10.09 -3.93 5.08
CA VAL A 335 11.04 -4.09 3.98
C VAL A 335 11.21 -5.57 3.72
N MET A 336 11.05 -5.95 2.46
CA MET A 336 11.11 -7.33 2.01
C MET A 336 12.10 -7.49 0.85
N VAL A 337 12.60 -8.71 0.67
CA VAL A 337 13.60 -9.07 -0.35
C VAL A 337 13.10 -10.24 -1.20
N GLY A 338 13.21 -10.08 -2.51
CA GLY A 338 12.83 -11.02 -3.55
C GLY A 338 11.33 -11.12 -3.78
N VAL A 339 10.94 -11.63 -4.95
CA VAL A 339 9.57 -12.05 -5.25
C VAL A 339 9.60 -13.50 -5.68
N TYR A 340 8.95 -14.36 -4.90
CA TYR A 340 8.96 -15.80 -5.11
C TYR A 340 7.58 -16.31 -5.49
N GLY A 341 7.55 -17.34 -6.33
CA GLY A 341 6.32 -17.99 -6.77
C GLY A 341 5.69 -18.90 -5.72
N PRO A 342 4.62 -19.63 -6.08
CA PRO A 342 3.94 -20.57 -5.19
C PRO A 342 4.84 -21.70 -4.64
N ASP A 343 5.96 -21.98 -5.30
CA ASP A 343 6.97 -22.98 -4.94
C ASP A 343 7.98 -22.50 -3.88
N ALA A 344 7.88 -21.23 -3.44
CA ALA A 344 8.70 -20.65 -2.37
C ALA A 344 8.64 -21.44 -1.05
N TYR A 345 7.51 -22.10 -0.80
CA TYR A 345 7.25 -22.88 0.39
C TYR A 345 6.42 -24.11 0.04
N ASP A 346 6.98 -25.30 0.30
CA ASP A 346 6.24 -26.55 0.15
C ASP A 346 5.56 -26.91 1.48
N SER A 347 4.24 -26.82 1.51
CA SER A 347 3.45 -27.17 2.70
C SER A 347 3.55 -28.65 3.09
N LYS A 348 3.94 -29.55 2.17
CA LYS A 348 4.08 -30.99 2.46
C LYS A 348 5.39 -31.31 3.16
N SER A 349 6.51 -30.77 2.66
CA SER A 349 7.83 -30.97 3.26
C SER A 349 8.19 -29.94 4.33
N THR A 350 7.44 -28.83 4.42
CA THR A 350 7.73 -27.65 5.25
C THR A 350 9.07 -26.96 4.93
N LEU A 351 9.63 -27.24 3.75
CA LEU A 351 10.89 -26.68 3.31
C LEU A 351 10.67 -25.43 2.46
N TYR A 352 11.63 -24.50 2.55
CA TYR A 352 11.72 -23.36 1.65
C TYR A 352 12.40 -23.75 0.33
N SER A 353 12.10 -23.02 -0.74
CA SER A 353 12.86 -23.12 -1.98
C SER A 353 14.32 -22.69 -1.74
N ALA A 354 15.25 -23.24 -2.52
CA ALA A 354 16.68 -22.95 -2.37
C ALA A 354 17.01 -21.45 -2.43
N GLU A 355 16.26 -20.68 -3.21
CA GLU A 355 16.42 -19.23 -3.34
C GLU A 355 16.00 -18.48 -2.07
N VAL A 356 14.83 -18.81 -1.51
CA VAL A 356 14.35 -18.26 -0.24
C VAL A 356 15.34 -18.58 0.88
N ASP A 357 15.80 -19.83 0.92
CA ASP A 357 16.75 -20.34 1.88
C ASP A 357 18.11 -19.60 1.79
N ALA A 358 18.57 -19.27 0.58
CA ALA A 358 19.76 -18.47 0.36
C ALA A 358 19.61 -17.03 0.88
N VAL A 359 18.44 -16.42 0.69
CA VAL A 359 18.15 -15.08 1.24
C VAL A 359 18.06 -15.10 2.76
N MET A 360 17.39 -16.10 3.35
CA MET A 360 17.33 -16.22 4.81
C MET A 360 18.71 -16.40 5.45
N ARG A 361 19.63 -17.13 4.78
CA ARG A 361 21.03 -17.25 5.24
C ARG A 361 21.81 -15.95 5.10
N ARG A 362 21.52 -15.14 4.07
CA ARG A 362 22.18 -13.84 3.83
C ARG A 362 21.72 -12.77 4.82
N PHE A 363 20.47 -12.84 5.25
CA PHE A 363 19.87 -11.94 6.24
C PHE A 363 19.53 -12.71 7.52
N PRO A 364 20.52 -13.17 8.32
CA PRO A 364 20.24 -14.04 9.46
C PRO A 364 19.44 -13.37 10.59
N LYS A 365 19.22 -12.06 10.52
CA LYS A 365 18.61 -11.25 11.57
C LYS A 365 17.54 -10.35 10.99
N SER A 366 16.36 -10.39 11.59
CA SER A 366 15.26 -9.46 11.33
C SER A 366 15.46 -8.18 12.13
N LEU A 367 15.30 -7.04 11.47
CA LEU A 367 15.42 -5.73 12.10
C LEU A 367 14.05 -5.13 12.42
N VAL A 368 13.93 -4.52 13.59
CA VAL A 368 12.79 -3.68 13.97
C VAL A 368 13.31 -2.30 14.35
N ASN A 369 12.84 -1.26 13.66
CA ASN A 369 13.32 0.11 13.79
C ASN A 369 14.86 0.25 13.61
N GLY A 370 15.47 -0.67 12.86
CA GLY A 370 16.92 -0.72 12.65
C GLY A 370 17.70 -1.54 13.69
N GLU A 371 17.03 -2.06 14.72
CA GLU A 371 17.65 -2.88 15.77
C GLU A 371 17.30 -4.36 15.61
N GLU A 372 18.17 -5.24 16.08
CA GLU A 372 17.94 -6.70 16.01
C GLU A 372 16.81 -7.10 16.97
N VAL A 373 15.83 -7.83 16.46
CA VAL A 373 14.77 -8.38 17.33
C VAL A 373 15.33 -9.57 18.09
N LEU A 374 15.32 -9.48 19.42
CA LEU A 374 15.73 -10.57 20.30
C LEU A 374 14.49 -11.28 20.85
N ILE A 375 14.41 -12.60 20.65
CA ILE A 375 13.35 -13.45 21.22
C ILE A 375 13.93 -14.22 22.40
N PRO A 376 13.22 -14.30 23.55
CA PRO A 376 13.59 -15.21 24.63
C PRO A 376 13.62 -16.66 24.15
N LEU A 377 14.71 -17.37 24.42
CA LEU A 377 14.85 -18.79 24.07
C LEU A 377 13.81 -19.66 24.78
N ASP A 378 13.44 -19.29 26.01
CA ASP A 378 12.37 -19.89 26.78
C ASP A 378 11.23 -18.88 26.97
N PRO A 379 10.05 -19.10 26.36
CA PRO A 379 8.89 -18.23 26.54
C PRO A 379 8.44 -18.10 28.01
N SER A 380 8.74 -19.08 28.85
CA SER A 380 8.38 -19.09 30.27
C SER A 380 9.34 -18.27 31.13
N ASN A 381 10.55 -17.99 30.61
CA ASN A 381 11.55 -17.17 31.26
C ASN A 381 12.01 -16.03 30.34
N PRO A 382 11.24 -14.92 30.25
CA PRO A 382 11.53 -13.81 29.34
C PRO A 382 12.84 -13.07 29.68
N GLN A 383 13.38 -13.23 30.89
CA GLN A 383 14.68 -12.67 31.30
C GLN A 383 15.87 -13.60 31.01
N GLY A 384 15.61 -14.77 30.41
CA GLY A 384 16.62 -15.76 30.08
C GLY A 384 17.50 -15.37 28.88
N LYS A 385 18.19 -16.36 28.32
CA LYS A 385 18.99 -16.18 27.10
C LYS A 385 18.08 -15.78 25.94
N THR A 386 18.51 -14.80 25.15
CA THR A 386 17.79 -14.37 23.94
C THR A 386 18.54 -14.79 22.69
N VAL A 387 17.80 -14.94 21.59
CA VAL A 387 18.33 -15.26 20.26
C VAL A 387 17.77 -14.27 19.25
N PRO A 388 18.56 -13.81 18.27
CA PRO A 388 18.05 -12.98 17.19
C PRO A 388 16.94 -13.69 16.42
N GLN A 389 15.84 -12.99 16.16
CA GLN A 389 14.77 -13.44 15.30
C GLN A 389 15.28 -13.46 13.86
N GLY A 390 15.16 -14.60 13.18
CA GLY A 390 15.42 -14.69 11.75
C GLY A 390 14.34 -13.97 10.90
N PRO A 391 14.63 -13.73 9.62
CA PRO A 391 13.68 -13.18 8.67
C PRO A 391 12.52 -14.18 8.44
N ARG A 392 11.41 -13.69 7.89
CA ARG A 392 10.19 -14.49 7.70
C ARG A 392 9.72 -14.45 6.27
N LEU A 393 9.35 -15.59 5.71
CA LEU A 393 8.64 -15.63 4.44
C LEU A 393 7.20 -15.16 4.67
N VAL A 394 6.76 -14.17 3.90
CA VAL A 394 5.41 -13.60 3.99
C VAL A 394 4.75 -13.64 2.61
N GLU A 395 3.45 -13.94 2.58
CA GLU A 395 2.66 -13.77 1.35
C GLU A 395 2.44 -12.28 1.11
N ILE A 396 2.70 -11.82 -0.11
CA ILE A 396 2.39 -10.44 -0.50
C ILE A 396 0.86 -10.30 -0.45
N PRO A 397 0.28 -9.30 0.24
CA PRO A 397 -1.17 -9.15 0.31
C PRO A 397 -1.82 -8.99 -1.08
N ARG A 398 -3.03 -9.51 -1.22
CA ARG A 398 -3.90 -9.22 -2.38
C ARG A 398 -4.63 -7.89 -2.09
N MET A 399 -4.67 -7.00 -3.08
CA MET A 399 -5.42 -5.73 -3.02
C MET A 399 -6.88 -5.88 -3.42
#